data_AF-A0A2M7WRA8-F1
#
_entry.id   AF-A0A2M7WRA8-F1
#
_cell.length_a   1.000
_cell.length_b   1.000
_cell.length_c   1.000
_cell.angle_alpha   90.00
_cell.angle_beta   90.00
_cell.angle_gamma   90.00
#
_symmetry.space_group_name_H-M   'P 1'
#
loop_
_entity.id
_entity.type
_entity.pdbx_description
1 polymer ?
#
loop_
_entity_poly.entity_id
_entity_poly.type
_entity_poly.pdbx_seq_one_letter_code
_entity_poly.pdbx_strand_id
1 'polypeptide(L)'
;MDKIRNFSIIAHIDHGKSTLADRMLELTGTIEKRHMRDQVLDSMDLERERGITIKMQPVRMRYGEYIFNLIDTPGHIDFSYEVSRALRAVEGSILLVDATQGVQAQTLTTLNQAREAGLTIIPVVSKIDSPLARTDEVSDELVQLLSVGKEDILLVSGKTGVGVQALLDAIVERISPPTNPNIDVFRSLIFDFKYSNHRGVIVFIRVFSGKIKKG
;
A
#
# COMPACT_ATOMS: atom_id res chain seq x y z
N MET A 1 -1.54 12.98 -16.31
CA MET A 1 -1.12 12.11 -15.19
C MET A 1 -2.32 11.34 -14.62
N ASP A 2 -3.46 11.40 -15.32
CA ASP A 2 -4.77 11.29 -14.68
C ASP A 2 -5.18 9.83 -14.47
N LYS A 3 -4.45 8.92 -15.14
CA LYS A 3 -4.57 7.47 -15.00
C LYS A 3 -3.55 6.87 -14.02
N ILE A 4 -2.79 7.69 -13.29
CA ILE A 4 -1.86 7.21 -12.26
C ILE A 4 -2.58 7.22 -10.90
N ARG A 5 -2.37 6.18 -10.10
CA ARG A 5 -2.74 6.14 -8.67
C ARG A 5 -1.51 5.77 -7.87
N ASN A 6 -1.08 6.64 -6.96
CA ASN A 6 -0.02 6.32 -6.02
C ASN A 6 -0.65 6.10 -4.65
N PHE A 7 -0.37 4.95 -4.05
CA PHE A 7 -0.93 4.59 -2.76
C PHE A 7 0.00 3.70 -1.95
N SER A 8 -0.21 3.68 -0.65
CA SER A 8 0.47 2.78 0.28
C SER A 8 -0.51 1.82 0.94
N ILE A 9 -0.02 0.75 1.55
CA ILE A 9 -0.80 -0.06 2.48
C ILE A 9 -0.23 0.19 3.88
N ILE A 10 -1.10 0.61 4.80
CA ILE A 10 -0.79 0.77 6.22
C ILE A 10 -1.55 -0.29 7.03
N ALA A 11 -0.81 -1.02 7.85
CA ALA A 11 -1.34 -2.13 8.61
C ALA A 11 -0.49 -2.36 9.86
N HIS A 12 -1.05 -2.98 10.89
CA HIS A 12 -0.24 -3.53 11.98
C HIS A 12 0.48 -4.80 11.52
N ILE A 13 1.43 -5.28 12.33
CA ILE A 13 2.16 -6.51 12.10
C ILE A 13 1.17 -7.67 11.92
N ASP A 14 1.45 -8.53 10.94
CA ASP A 14 0.64 -9.71 10.63
C ASP A 14 -0.82 -9.43 10.22
N HIS A 15 -1.20 -8.20 9.86
CA HIS A 15 -2.54 -7.92 9.32
C HIS A 15 -2.75 -8.35 7.85
N GLY A 16 -1.79 -9.08 7.26
CA GLY A 16 -1.90 -9.62 5.91
C GLY A 16 -1.51 -8.65 4.78
N LYS A 17 -0.71 -7.62 5.08
CA LYS A 17 -0.23 -6.61 4.11
C LYS A 17 0.53 -7.23 2.93
N SER A 18 1.59 -8.02 3.18
CA SER A 18 2.38 -8.65 2.11
C SER A 18 1.51 -9.60 1.27
N THR A 19 0.67 -10.40 1.91
CA THR A 19 -0.26 -11.31 1.21
C THR A 19 -1.26 -10.57 0.33
N LEU A 20 -1.75 -9.41 0.78
CA LEU A 20 -2.64 -8.57 -0.04
C LEU A 20 -1.88 -7.97 -1.22
N ALA A 21 -0.66 -7.47 -1.02
CA ALA A 21 0.17 -6.91 -2.08
C ALA A 21 0.50 -7.96 -3.16
N ASP A 22 0.86 -9.18 -2.77
CA ASP A 22 1.07 -10.29 -3.70
C ASP A 22 -0.19 -10.59 -4.52
N ARG A 23 -1.35 -10.61 -3.87
CA ARG A 23 -2.63 -10.85 -4.55
C ARG A 23 -2.95 -9.76 -5.57
N MET A 24 -2.64 -8.50 -5.26
CA MET A 24 -2.78 -7.39 -6.23
C MET A 24 -1.83 -7.58 -7.42
N LEU A 25 -0.60 -8.03 -7.18
CA LEU A 25 0.37 -8.29 -8.26
C LEU A 25 -0.07 -9.41 -9.19
N GLU A 26 -0.66 -10.47 -8.63
CA GLU A 26 -1.21 -11.58 -9.40
C GLU A 26 -2.39 -11.12 -10.26
N LEU A 27 -3.37 -10.43 -9.67
CA LEU A 27 -4.59 -10.00 -10.37
C LEU A 27 -4.32 -8.95 -11.46
N THR A 28 -3.31 -8.10 -11.26
CA THR A 28 -2.86 -7.13 -12.27
C THR A 28 -1.98 -7.76 -13.36
N GLY A 29 -1.61 -9.04 -13.23
CA GLY A 29 -0.71 -9.72 -14.15
C GLY A 29 0.69 -9.11 -14.20
N THR A 30 1.07 -8.36 -13.16
CA THR A 30 2.35 -7.65 -13.09
C THR A 30 3.52 -8.63 -12.98
N ILE A 31 3.27 -9.79 -12.36
CA ILE A 31 4.21 -10.89 -12.23
C ILE A 31 3.57 -12.12 -12.83
N GLU A 32 4.29 -12.80 -13.72
CA GLU A 32 3.82 -14.07 -14.28
C GLU A 32 3.71 -15.11 -13.16
N LYS A 33 2.65 -15.93 -13.18
CA LYS A 33 2.39 -16.94 -12.13
C LYS A 33 3.58 -17.84 -11.80
N ARG A 34 4.45 -18.13 -12.78
CA ARG A 34 5.67 -18.93 -12.59
C ARG A 34 6.75 -18.26 -11.73
N HIS A 35 6.69 -16.93 -11.60
CA HIS A 35 7.59 -16.12 -10.79
C HIS A 35 6.94 -15.70 -9.46
N MET A 36 5.65 -16.01 -9.26
CA MET A 36 4.98 -15.80 -7.98
C MET A 36 5.56 -16.75 -6.95
N ARG A 37 5.84 -16.19 -5.77
CA ARG A 37 6.19 -16.87 -4.54
C ARG A 37 5.41 -16.19 -3.42
N ASP A 38 5.29 -16.82 -2.26
CA ASP A 38 4.71 -16.12 -1.12
C ASP A 38 5.65 -14.98 -0.70
N GLN A 39 5.09 -13.80 -0.41
CA GLN A 39 5.79 -12.59 0.00
C GLN A 39 6.82 -12.12 -1.03
N VAL A 40 6.37 -11.85 -2.26
CA VAL A 40 7.27 -11.52 -3.40
C VAL A 40 8.07 -10.24 -3.14
N LEU A 41 7.49 -9.31 -2.40
CA LEU A 41 8.11 -8.03 -2.07
C LEU A 41 9.14 -8.13 -0.93
N ASP A 42 9.02 -9.14 -0.07
CA ASP A 42 9.97 -9.35 1.02
C ASP A 42 11.24 -9.98 0.42
N SER A 43 12.23 -9.10 0.20
CA SER A 43 13.43 -9.38 -0.59
C SER A 43 14.61 -9.82 0.27
N MET A 44 14.60 -9.48 1.56
CA MET A 44 15.62 -9.87 2.52
C MET A 44 15.26 -11.21 3.17
N ASP A 45 16.25 -12.08 3.39
CA ASP A 45 16.01 -13.36 4.08
C ASP A 45 15.47 -13.15 5.51
N LEU A 46 15.91 -12.09 6.18
CA LEU A 46 15.42 -11.70 7.50
C LEU A 46 13.94 -11.29 7.51
N GLU A 47 13.44 -10.66 6.43
CA GLU A 47 12.01 -10.33 6.30
C GLU A 47 11.18 -11.60 6.24
N ARG A 48 11.65 -12.57 5.46
CA ARG A 48 10.99 -13.87 5.29
C ARG A 48 11.04 -14.73 6.54
N GLU A 49 12.18 -14.78 7.21
CA GLU A 49 12.35 -15.52 8.46
C GLU A 49 11.44 -15.00 9.57
N ARG A 50 11.20 -13.68 9.60
CA ARG A 50 10.39 -13.04 10.64
C ARG A 50 8.95 -12.75 10.23
N GLY A 51 8.59 -12.95 8.97
CA GLY A 51 7.25 -12.64 8.43
C GLY A 51 6.89 -11.15 8.54
N ILE A 52 7.88 -10.25 8.48
CA ILE A 52 7.68 -8.80 8.57
C ILE A 52 8.33 -8.10 7.38
N THR A 53 7.69 -7.04 6.89
CA THR A 53 8.32 -6.12 5.95
C THR A 53 9.20 -5.15 6.73
N ILE A 54 10.50 -5.18 6.44
CA ILE A 54 11.51 -4.33 7.08
C ILE A 54 11.77 -3.10 6.21
N LYS A 55 11.81 -3.27 4.89
CA LYS A 55 12.12 -2.19 3.94
C LYS A 55 10.97 -1.93 2.97
N MET A 56 10.64 -0.66 2.76
CA MET A 56 9.65 -0.30 1.74
C MET A 56 10.03 -0.76 0.32
N GLN A 57 9.08 -1.32 -0.43
CA GLN A 57 9.29 -1.71 -1.82
C GLN A 57 8.28 -1.01 -2.73
N PRO A 58 8.75 -0.15 -3.66
CA PRO A 58 7.88 0.45 -4.65
C PRO A 58 7.60 -0.53 -5.79
N VAL A 59 6.33 -0.72 -6.12
CA VAL A 59 5.88 -1.62 -7.17
C VAL A 59 4.97 -0.89 -8.13
N ARG A 60 5.19 -1.10 -9.42
CA ARG A 60 4.33 -0.56 -10.47
C ARG A 60 3.50 -1.68 -11.10
N MET A 61 2.19 -1.53 -11.05
CA MET A 61 1.22 -2.45 -11.62
C MET A 61 0.41 -1.77 -12.72
N ARG A 62 -0.05 -2.55 -13.71
CA ARG A 62 -0.99 -2.07 -14.72
C ARG A 62 -2.38 -2.66 -14.43
N TYR A 63 -3.38 -1.79 -14.34
CA TYR A 63 -4.76 -2.19 -14.09
C TYR A 63 -5.68 -1.52 -15.12
N GLY A 64 -6.07 -2.27 -16.16
CA GLY A 64 -6.74 -1.70 -17.32
C GLY A 64 -5.88 -0.59 -17.96
N GLU A 65 -6.42 0.62 -18.02
CA GLU A 65 -5.70 1.81 -18.50
C GLU A 65 -4.92 2.57 -17.41
N TYR A 66 -5.06 2.15 -16.15
CA TYR A 66 -4.46 2.79 -14.99
C TYR A 66 -3.09 2.21 -14.66
N ILE A 67 -2.23 3.07 -14.10
CA ILE A 67 -0.94 2.70 -13.53
C ILE A 67 -1.02 2.87 -12.03
N PHE A 68 -0.85 1.77 -11.32
CA PHE A 68 -0.79 1.76 -9.86
C PHE A 68 0.68 1.77 -9.45
N ASN A 69 1.04 2.73 -8.60
CA ASN A 69 2.32 2.71 -7.90
C ASN A 69 2.01 2.44 -6.42
N LEU A 70 2.26 1.21 -5.99
CA LEU A 70 2.15 0.79 -4.60
C LEU A 70 3.48 1.04 -3.90
N ILE A 71 3.46 1.67 -2.73
CA ILE A 71 4.58 1.63 -1.79
C ILE A 71 4.16 0.75 -0.63
N ASP A 72 4.75 -0.45 -0.55
CA ASP A 72 4.52 -1.32 0.59
C ASP A 72 5.28 -0.80 1.81
N THR A 73 4.59 -0.55 2.93
CA THR A 73 5.19 0.13 4.10
C THR A 73 5.41 -0.85 5.26
N PRO A 74 6.47 -0.71 6.07
CA PRO A 74 6.67 -1.57 7.24
C PRO A 74 5.50 -1.50 8.24
N GLY A 75 5.10 -2.64 8.78
CA GLY A 75 4.02 -2.73 9.77
C GLY A 75 4.47 -2.56 11.22
N HIS A 76 5.77 -2.41 11.49
CA HIS A 76 6.36 -2.35 12.84
C HIS A 76 6.72 -0.91 13.24
N ILE A 77 6.53 -0.56 14.52
CA ILE A 77 6.69 0.82 15.04
C ILE A 77 8.11 1.39 14.87
N ASP A 78 9.12 0.54 15.02
CA ASP A 78 10.54 0.88 14.83
C ASP A 78 10.86 1.47 13.44
N PHE A 79 9.99 1.24 12.45
CA PHE A 79 10.16 1.75 11.08
C PHE A 79 9.21 2.91 10.75
N SER A 80 8.67 3.60 11.77
CA SER A 80 7.78 4.76 11.62
C SER A 80 8.35 5.87 10.70
N TYR A 81 9.67 6.03 10.66
CA TYR A 81 10.32 6.98 9.73
C TYR A 81 10.16 6.57 8.26
N GLU A 82 10.26 5.28 7.95
CA GLU A 82 10.02 4.77 6.59
C GLU A 82 8.56 4.97 6.18
N VAL A 83 7.64 4.63 7.08
CA VAL A 83 6.20 4.82 6.87
C VAL A 83 5.89 6.28 6.56
N SER A 84 6.42 7.22 7.35
CA SER A 84 6.22 8.66 7.13
C SER A 84 6.72 9.12 5.74
N ARG A 85 7.88 8.64 5.28
CA ARG A 85 8.40 8.98 3.93
C ARG A 85 7.54 8.41 2.81
N ALA A 86 7.06 7.17 2.97
CA ALA A 86 6.16 6.54 2.00
C ALA A 86 4.84 7.29 1.89
N LEU A 87 4.24 7.69 3.01
CA LEU A 87 2.97 8.44 3.05
C LEU A 87 3.08 9.80 2.33
N ARG A 88 4.22 10.49 2.44
CA ARG A 88 4.47 11.74 1.70
C ARG A 88 4.63 11.54 0.19
N ALA A 89 4.80 10.30 -0.25
CA ALA A 89 5.01 9.95 -1.65
C ALA A 89 3.75 9.40 -2.35
N VAL A 90 2.57 9.49 -1.74
CA VAL A 90 1.32 8.92 -2.28
C VAL A 90 0.14 9.90 -2.16
N GLU A 91 -0.98 9.59 -2.82
CA GLU A 91 -2.24 10.36 -2.74
C GLU A 91 -3.28 9.68 -1.84
N GLY A 92 -3.14 8.38 -1.61
CA GLY A 92 -4.04 7.62 -0.75
C GLY A 92 -3.33 6.48 -0.03
N SER A 93 -4.02 5.91 0.95
CA SER A 93 -3.52 4.78 1.72
C SER A 93 -4.65 3.80 2.02
N ILE A 94 -4.35 2.51 1.88
CA ILE A 94 -5.22 1.43 2.32
C ILE A 94 -4.97 1.19 3.80
N LEU A 95 -5.99 1.40 4.63
CA LEU A 95 -5.96 1.05 6.04
C LEU A 95 -6.43 -0.40 6.20
N LEU A 96 -5.47 -1.30 6.41
CA LEU A 96 -5.73 -2.74 6.50
C LEU A 96 -5.83 -3.20 7.97
N VAL A 97 -6.99 -3.74 8.32
CA VAL A 97 -7.28 -4.27 9.66
C VAL A 97 -7.65 -5.74 9.58
N ASP A 98 -7.01 -6.58 10.39
CA ASP A 98 -7.29 -8.01 10.44
C ASP A 98 -8.67 -8.29 11.05
N ALA A 99 -9.53 -9.04 10.36
CA ALA A 99 -10.85 -9.43 10.86
C ALA A 99 -10.81 -10.24 12.17
N THR A 100 -9.69 -10.87 12.51
CA THR A 100 -9.53 -11.67 13.73
C THR A 100 -9.05 -10.83 14.90
N GLN A 101 -8.16 -9.87 14.66
CA GLN A 101 -7.50 -9.07 15.70
C GLN A 101 -8.19 -7.73 15.96
N GLY A 102 -8.83 -7.14 14.96
CA GLY A 102 -9.42 -5.80 15.06
C GLY A 102 -8.38 -4.68 15.06
N VAL A 103 -8.82 -3.47 15.44
CA VAL A 103 -7.97 -2.28 15.45
C VAL A 103 -6.92 -2.38 16.57
N GLN A 104 -5.65 -2.24 16.20
CA GLN A 104 -4.52 -2.25 17.14
C GLN A 104 -4.06 -0.83 17.47
N ALA A 105 -3.35 -0.65 18.59
CA ALA A 105 -2.85 0.66 19.02
C ALA A 105 -1.99 1.36 17.94
N GLN A 106 -1.17 0.60 17.22
CA GLN A 106 -0.31 1.13 16.16
C GLN A 106 -1.09 1.59 14.91
N THR A 107 -2.26 1.00 14.66
CA THR A 107 -3.17 1.41 13.59
C THR A 107 -3.52 2.89 13.74
N LEU A 108 -3.76 3.35 14.97
CA LEU A 108 -4.10 4.74 15.28
C LEU A 108 -2.95 5.71 14.93
N THR A 109 -1.72 5.39 15.33
CA THR A 109 -0.55 6.23 15.05
C THR A 109 -0.34 6.39 13.55
N THR A 110 -0.44 5.29 12.80
CA THR A 110 -0.20 5.30 11.35
C THR A 110 -1.35 5.99 10.59
N LEU A 111 -2.59 5.78 11.04
CA LEU A 111 -3.75 6.48 10.51
C LEU A 111 -3.63 8.00 10.71
N ASN A 112 -3.18 8.45 11.88
CA ASN A 112 -2.97 9.87 12.13
C ASN A 112 -1.90 10.47 11.21
N GLN A 113 -0.78 9.78 10.98
CA GLN A 113 0.23 10.21 10.01
C GLN A 113 -0.34 10.32 8.60
N ALA A 114 -1.20 9.38 8.18
CA ALA A 114 -1.84 9.41 6.87
C ALA A 114 -2.85 10.57 6.74
N ARG A 115 -3.60 10.87 7.81
CA ARG A 115 -4.51 12.03 7.88
C ARG A 115 -3.76 13.36 7.85
N GLU A 116 -2.67 13.48 8.60
CA GLU A 116 -1.79 14.66 8.59
C GLU A 116 -1.17 14.91 7.20
N ALA A 117 -0.88 13.84 6.47
CA ALA A 117 -0.42 13.90 5.08
C ALA A 117 -1.54 14.21 4.07
N GLY A 118 -2.79 14.34 4.51
CA GLY A 118 -3.95 14.66 3.66
C GLY A 118 -4.33 13.53 2.69
N LEU A 119 -4.00 12.28 3.03
CA LEU A 119 -4.22 11.14 2.15
C LEU A 119 -5.68 10.69 2.17
N THR A 120 -6.17 10.23 1.02
CA THR A 120 -7.44 9.50 0.96
C THR A 120 -7.28 8.13 1.62
N ILE A 121 -8.09 7.82 2.62
CA ILE A 121 -8.02 6.54 3.34
C ILE A 121 -9.09 5.59 2.79
N ILE A 122 -8.67 4.40 2.36
CA ILE A 122 -9.58 3.31 2.00
C ILE A 122 -9.58 2.29 3.14
N PRO A 123 -10.67 2.16 3.93
CA PRO A 123 -10.76 1.15 4.97
C PRO A 123 -10.95 -0.25 4.38
N VAL A 124 -10.16 -1.19 4.87
CA VAL A 124 -10.18 -2.57 4.41
C VAL A 124 -10.06 -3.53 5.60
N VAL A 125 -10.99 -4.49 5.67
CA VAL A 125 -10.91 -5.62 6.60
C VAL A 125 -10.30 -6.80 5.86
N SER A 126 -9.21 -7.34 6.38
CA SER A 126 -8.46 -8.46 5.81
C SER A 126 -8.78 -9.79 6.49
N LYS A 127 -8.30 -10.90 5.92
CA LYS A 127 -8.44 -12.27 6.45
C LYS A 127 -9.88 -12.71 6.70
N ILE A 128 -10.82 -12.24 5.86
CA ILE A 128 -12.25 -12.63 5.94
C ILE A 128 -12.49 -14.13 5.69
N ASP A 129 -11.49 -14.84 5.16
CA ASP A 129 -11.51 -16.28 4.97
C ASP A 129 -11.22 -17.08 6.25
N SER A 130 -10.77 -16.41 7.32
CA SER A 130 -10.49 -17.06 8.59
C SER A 130 -11.78 -17.53 9.28
N PRO A 131 -11.82 -18.75 9.85
CA PRO A 131 -12.96 -19.19 10.65
C PRO A 131 -13.15 -18.38 11.94
N LEU A 132 -12.12 -17.63 12.36
CA LEU A 132 -12.16 -16.74 13.52
C LEU A 132 -12.46 -15.28 13.15
N ALA A 133 -12.82 -15.01 11.88
CA ALA A 133 -13.06 -13.65 11.41
C ALA A 133 -14.32 -13.06 12.05
N ARG A 134 -14.16 -11.89 12.67
CA ARG A 134 -15.23 -11.08 13.28
C ARG A 134 -15.53 -9.88 12.39
N THR A 135 -15.86 -10.14 11.13
CA THR A 135 -15.92 -9.12 10.07
C THR A 135 -16.89 -7.99 10.39
N ASP A 136 -18.04 -8.30 10.99
CA ASP A 136 -19.03 -7.29 11.34
C ASP A 136 -18.55 -6.37 12.46
N GLU A 137 -18.05 -6.96 13.56
CA GLU A 137 -17.50 -6.20 14.70
C GLU A 137 -16.35 -5.29 14.27
N VAL A 138 -15.39 -5.82 13.51
CA VAL A 138 -14.22 -5.06 13.05
C VAL A 138 -14.61 -3.98 12.03
N SER A 139 -15.64 -4.23 11.21
CA SER A 139 -16.19 -3.18 10.35
C SER A 139 -16.81 -2.06 11.17
N ASP A 140 -17.55 -2.39 12.23
CA ASP A 140 -18.16 -1.38 13.10
C ASP A 140 -17.09 -0.58 13.87
N GLU A 141 -15.97 -1.20 14.28
CA GLU A 141 -14.79 -0.51 14.82
C GLU A 141 -14.21 0.50 13.81
N LEU A 142 -14.07 0.11 12.55
CA LEU A 142 -13.57 0.98 11.49
C LEU A 142 -14.53 2.13 11.15
N VAL A 143 -15.85 1.88 11.17
CA VAL A 143 -16.89 2.91 11.03
C VAL A 143 -16.70 3.97 12.10
N GLN A 144 -16.56 3.55 13.37
CA GLN A 144 -16.37 4.49 14.47
C GLN A 144 -15.05 5.25 14.36
N LEU A 145 -13.96 4.56 14.02
CA LEU A 145 -12.62 5.14 13.92
C LEU A 145 -12.48 6.17 12.80
N LEU A 146 -13.13 5.91 11.66
CA LEU A 146 -13.03 6.74 10.46
C LEU A 146 -14.21 7.69 10.28
N SER A 147 -15.32 7.49 11.01
CA SER A 147 -16.58 8.22 10.84
C SER A 147 -17.12 8.12 9.41
N VAL A 148 -17.14 6.91 8.87
CA VAL A 148 -17.58 6.56 7.49
C VAL A 148 -18.75 5.57 7.52
N GLY A 149 -19.39 5.34 6.38
CA GLY A 149 -20.44 4.33 6.25
C GLY A 149 -19.86 2.90 6.29
N LYS A 150 -20.69 1.91 6.65
CA LYS A 150 -20.29 0.49 6.62
C LYS A 150 -20.06 0.02 5.16
N GLU A 151 -20.77 0.63 4.22
CA GLU A 151 -20.63 0.47 2.78
C GLU A 151 -19.28 0.96 2.22
N ASP A 152 -18.59 1.85 2.94
CA ASP A 152 -17.27 2.32 2.55
C ASP A 152 -16.16 1.30 2.86
N ILE A 153 -16.44 0.34 3.74
CA ILE A 153 -15.49 -0.67 4.20
C ILE A 153 -15.46 -1.84 3.23
N LEU A 154 -14.26 -2.14 2.73
CA LEU A 154 -14.05 -3.26 1.82
C LEU A 154 -13.59 -4.49 2.59
N LEU A 155 -14.24 -5.61 2.30
CA LEU A 155 -13.90 -6.91 2.86
C LEU A 155 -13.01 -7.67 1.88
N VAL A 156 -11.81 -8.04 2.29
CA VAL A 156 -10.85 -8.73 1.41
C VAL A 156 -10.19 -9.94 2.06
N SER A 157 -9.84 -10.91 1.22
CA SER A 157 -8.90 -11.96 1.57
C SER A 157 -7.73 -11.93 0.59
N GLY A 158 -6.54 -11.62 1.10
CA GLY A 158 -5.30 -11.77 0.32
C GLY A 158 -5.05 -13.24 -0.04
N LYS A 159 -5.47 -14.18 0.81
CA LYS A 159 -5.26 -15.62 0.61
C LYS A 159 -6.12 -16.17 -0.52
N THR A 160 -7.43 -15.91 -0.50
CA THR A 160 -8.37 -16.45 -1.49
C THR A 160 -8.57 -15.52 -2.69
N GLY A 161 -8.23 -14.24 -2.55
CA GLY A 161 -8.45 -13.21 -3.57
C GLY A 161 -9.83 -12.57 -3.54
N VAL A 162 -10.75 -13.05 -2.69
CA VAL A 162 -12.09 -12.48 -2.55
C VAL A 162 -11.98 -11.00 -2.16
N GLY A 163 -12.78 -10.16 -2.83
CA GLY A 163 -12.84 -8.72 -2.58
C GLY A 163 -11.66 -7.89 -3.10
N VAL A 164 -10.54 -8.50 -3.48
CA VAL A 164 -9.35 -7.75 -3.93
C VAL A 164 -9.61 -7.04 -5.26
N GLN A 165 -10.41 -7.63 -6.15
CA GLN A 165 -10.82 -6.95 -7.39
C GLN A 165 -11.58 -5.65 -7.11
N ALA A 166 -12.58 -5.71 -6.21
CA ALA A 166 -13.35 -4.53 -5.81
C ALA A 166 -12.47 -3.48 -5.12
N LEU A 167 -11.43 -3.90 -4.39
CA LEU A 167 -10.42 -2.99 -3.84
C LEU A 167 -9.60 -2.30 -4.93
N LEU A 168 -9.18 -3.01 -5.99
CA LEU A 168 -8.49 -2.40 -7.13
C LEU A 168 -9.38 -1.37 -7.83
N ASP A 169 -10.68 -1.66 -7.99
CA ASP A 169 -11.65 -0.70 -8.55
C ASP A 169 -11.83 0.53 -7.63
N ALA A 170 -11.96 0.32 -6.32
CA ALA A 170 -12.07 1.40 -5.35
C ALA A 170 -10.83 2.30 -5.30
N ILE A 171 -9.62 1.75 -5.55
CA ILE A 171 -8.40 2.55 -5.70
C ILE A 171 -8.53 3.52 -6.89
N VAL A 172 -9.09 3.07 -8.01
CA VAL A 172 -9.31 3.94 -9.19
C VAL A 172 -10.28 5.06 -8.87
N GLU A 173 -11.39 4.72 -8.23
CA GLU A 173 -12.51 5.61 -7.94
C GLU A 173 -12.19 6.64 -6.86
N ARG A 174 -11.62 6.19 -5.74
CA ARG A 174 -11.49 7.00 -4.53
C ARG A 174 -10.18 7.76 -4.46
N ILE A 175 -9.07 7.17 -4.91
CA ILE A 175 -7.76 7.83 -4.85
C ILE A 175 -7.62 8.80 -6.02
N SER A 176 -7.32 10.06 -5.74
CA SER A 176 -7.09 11.06 -6.78
C SER A 176 -5.79 10.81 -7.55
N PRO A 177 -5.70 11.18 -8.84
CA PRO A 177 -4.43 11.17 -9.55
C PRO A 177 -3.45 12.18 -8.93
N PRO A 178 -2.13 11.99 -9.11
CA PRO A 178 -1.15 12.95 -8.66
C PRO A 178 -1.31 14.29 -9.36
N THR A 179 -1.26 15.36 -8.57
CA THR A 179 -1.34 16.72 -9.08
C THR A 179 -0.15 17.01 -9.98
N ASN A 180 -0.42 17.49 -11.19
CA ASN A 180 0.60 17.98 -12.11
C ASN A 180 0.58 19.51 -12.14
N PRO A 181 1.25 20.21 -11.20
CA PRO A 181 1.39 21.64 -11.31
C PRO A 181 2.11 21.94 -12.63
N ASN A 182 1.55 22.83 -13.43
CA ASN A 182 2.06 23.22 -14.75
C ASN A 182 3.34 24.08 -14.60
N ILE A 183 4.35 23.52 -13.96
CA ILE A 183 5.62 24.12 -13.57
C ILE A 183 6.71 23.32 -14.29
N ASP A 184 7.51 24.02 -15.08
CA ASP A 184 8.55 23.38 -15.90
C ASP A 184 9.83 23.05 -15.10
N VAL A 185 9.91 23.49 -13.84
CA VAL A 185 10.99 23.13 -12.93
C VAL A 185 10.83 21.70 -12.44
N PHE A 186 11.86 20.88 -12.64
CA PHE A 186 11.89 19.52 -12.11
C PHE A 186 11.91 19.51 -10.59
N ARG A 187 10.91 18.87 -9.98
CA ARG A 187 10.86 18.64 -8.53
C ARG A 187 10.53 17.19 -8.28
N SER A 188 11.34 16.54 -7.45
CA SER A 188 11.14 15.17 -7.04
C SER A 188 11.49 14.95 -5.58
N LEU A 189 10.80 14.03 -4.93
CA LEU A 189 11.17 13.51 -3.61
C LEU A 189 11.90 12.19 -3.79
N ILE A 190 13.11 12.11 -3.24
CA ILE A 190 13.80 10.85 -3.00
C ILE A 190 13.20 10.25 -1.73
N PHE A 191 12.53 9.11 -1.86
CA PHE A 191 11.91 8.43 -0.72
C PHE A 191 12.68 7.19 -0.28
N ASP A 192 13.45 6.56 -1.17
CA ASP A 192 14.32 5.44 -0.86
C ASP A 192 15.51 5.34 -1.84
N PHE A 193 16.51 4.53 -1.49
CA PHE A 193 17.61 4.16 -2.37
C PHE A 193 18.06 2.71 -2.13
N LYS A 194 18.72 2.12 -3.13
CA LYS A 194 19.40 0.83 -3.01
C LYS A 194 20.76 0.87 -3.70
N TYR A 195 21.71 0.14 -3.14
CA TYR A 195 23.00 -0.06 -3.78
C TYR A 195 22.96 -1.30 -4.67
N SER A 196 23.56 -1.21 -5.87
CA SER A 196 23.75 -2.33 -6.79
C SER A 196 25.21 -2.40 -7.20
N ASN A 197 25.82 -3.58 -7.07
CA ASN A 197 27.22 -3.81 -7.47
C ASN A 197 27.50 -3.48 -8.95
N HIS A 198 26.48 -3.56 -9.82
CA HIS A 198 26.62 -3.32 -11.26
C HIS A 198 26.10 -1.95 -11.71
N ARG A 199 25.11 -1.39 -11.00
CA ARG A 199 24.43 -0.15 -11.39
C ARG A 199 24.71 1.04 -10.48
N GLY A 200 25.52 0.84 -9.42
CA GLY A 200 25.79 1.85 -8.41
C GLY A 200 24.56 2.13 -7.54
N VAL A 201 24.41 3.39 -7.11
CA VAL A 201 23.26 3.82 -6.29
C VAL A 201 22.03 4.01 -7.18
N ILE A 202 21.01 3.21 -6.94
CA ILE A 202 19.69 3.33 -7.56
C ILE A 202 18.80 4.10 -6.60
N VAL A 203 18.28 5.24 -7.04
CA VAL A 203 17.43 6.11 -6.23
C VAL A 203 15.98 5.96 -6.68
N PHE A 204 15.07 5.80 -5.72
CA PHE A 204 13.64 5.78 -5.96
C PHE A 204 13.07 7.17 -5.72
N ILE A 205 12.41 7.71 -6.75
CA ILE A 205 11.91 9.07 -6.75
C ILE A 205 10.42 9.12 -7.08
N ARG A 206 9.73 10.06 -6.46
CA ARG A 206 8.43 10.56 -6.91
C ARG A 206 8.61 11.90 -7.57
N VAL A 207 8.12 12.05 -8.79
CA VAL A 207 8.17 13.30 -9.54
C VAL A 207 6.90 14.10 -9.28
N PHE A 208 7.04 15.34 -8.81
CA PHE A 208 5.95 16.29 -8.59
C PHE A 208 5.80 17.29 -9.74
N SER A 209 6.90 17.68 -10.39
CA SER A 209 6.86 18.56 -11.56
C SER A 209 8.07 18.34 -12.46
N GLY A 210 7.98 18.80 -13.71
CA GLY A 210 9.00 18.60 -14.73
C GLY A 210 9.12 17.15 -15.23
N LYS A 211 10.18 16.88 -15.99
CA LYS A 211 10.46 15.57 -16.59
C LYS A 211 11.95 15.26 -16.49
N ILE A 212 12.28 13.99 -16.24
CA ILE A 212 13.65 13.48 -16.32
C ILE A 212 13.76 12.56 -17.54
N LYS A 213 14.87 12.69 -18.28
CA LYS A 213 15.20 11.83 -19.42
C LYS A 213 16.62 11.31 -19.24
N LYS A 214 16.93 10.18 -19.88
CA LYS A 214 18.32 9.74 -20.00
C LYS A 214 19.10 10.83 -20.75
N GLY A 215 20.23 11.25 -20.17
CA GLY A 215 21.18 12.15 -20.82
C GLY A 215 21.86 11.51 -22.02
#